data_AF-A0A1I4WRB6-F1
#
_entry.id   AF-A0A1I4WRB6-F1
#
_cell.length_a   1.000
_cell.length_b   1.000
_cell.length_c   1.000
_cell.angle_alpha   90.00
_cell.angle_beta   90.00
_cell.angle_gamma   90.00
#
_symmetry.space_group_name_H-M   'P 1'
#
loop_
_entity.id
_entity.type
_entity.pdbx_description
1 polymer ?
#
loop_
_entity_poly.entity_id
_entity_poly.type
_entity_poly.pdbx_seq_one_letter_code
_entity_poly.pdbx_strand_id
1 'polypeptide(L)'
;MKLKATIREEIHPDDKSVIVEFHGDESKQNFELHCTFNPYQQGIRKWDIWEFKIRLKSEIFVDSKTDDKSYFTHLFCDEATTVNSPYIK
;
A
#
# COMPACT_ATOMS: atom_id res chain seq x y z
N MET A 1 -10.72 -2.38 4.57
CA MET A 1 -11.26 -1.10 4.05
C MET A 1 -10.87 -0.93 2.59
N LYS A 2 -11.58 -0.14 1.80
CA LYS A 2 -11.17 0.17 0.43
C LYS A 2 -10.67 1.61 0.36
N LEU A 3 -9.44 1.82 -0.08
CA LEU A 3 -8.86 3.15 -0.21
C LEU A 3 -8.32 3.36 -1.62
N LYS A 4 -8.59 4.53 -2.16
CA LYS A 4 -8.04 4.98 -3.43
C LYS A 4 -6.66 5.59 -3.18
N ALA A 5 -5.68 5.22 -3.98
CA ALA A 5 -4.32 5.71 -3.83
C ALA A 5 -3.63 5.89 -5.18
N THR A 6 -2.67 6.82 -5.24
CA THR A 6 -1.78 6.99 -6.38
C THR A 6 -0.47 6.25 -6.10
N ILE A 7 0.01 5.48 -7.07
CA ILE A 7 1.35 4.86 -6.98
C ILE A 7 2.43 5.95 -7.11
N ARG A 8 3.37 5.99 -6.17
CA ARG A 8 4.42 7.02 -6.15
C ARG A 8 5.80 6.53 -6.59
N GLU A 9 6.04 5.23 -6.56
CA GLU A 9 7.32 4.63 -6.97
C GLU A 9 7.19 3.69 -8.17
N GLU A 10 8.33 3.39 -8.79
CA GLU A 10 8.39 2.45 -9.90
C GLU A 10 8.30 1.02 -9.36
N ILE A 11 7.57 0.16 -10.07
CA ILE A 11 7.33 -1.22 -9.66
C ILE A 11 8.21 -2.14 -10.52
N HIS A 12 8.99 -2.98 -9.86
CA HIS A 12 9.86 -3.97 -10.46
C HIS A 12 9.25 -5.37 -10.38
N PRO A 13 9.67 -6.31 -11.24
CA PRO A 13 9.13 -7.67 -11.27
C PRO A 13 9.20 -8.43 -9.94
N ASP A 14 10.17 -8.11 -9.08
CA ASP A 14 10.40 -8.82 -7.81
C ASP A 14 9.72 -8.13 -6.61
N ASP A 15 9.08 -6.98 -6.82
CA ASP A 15 8.46 -6.21 -5.76
C ASP A 15 7.23 -6.94 -5.20
N LYS A 16 7.10 -6.92 -3.88
CA LYS A 16 5.96 -7.48 -3.12
C LYS A 16 5.13 -6.41 -2.42
N SER A 17 5.52 -5.16 -2.57
CA SER A 17 4.82 -4.00 -2.02
C SER A 17 4.78 -2.89 -3.06
N VAL A 18 3.91 -1.92 -2.81
CA VAL A 18 3.82 -0.69 -3.58
C VAL A 18 3.91 0.50 -2.64
N ILE A 19 4.57 1.57 -3.06
CA ILE A 19 4.57 2.84 -2.35
C ILE A 19 3.44 3.72 -2.91
N VAL A 20 2.54 4.13 -2.04
CA VAL A 20 1.31 4.83 -2.42
C VAL A 20 1.08 6.07 -1.58
N GLU A 21 0.35 7.03 -2.15
CA GLU A 21 -0.23 8.15 -1.43
C GLU A 21 -1.76 8.02 -1.47
N PHE A 22 -2.41 7.98 -0.31
CA PHE A 22 -3.86 7.83 -0.23
C PHE A 22 -4.59 9.12 -0.57
N HIS A 23 -5.67 8.99 -1.35
CA HIS A 23 -6.54 10.11 -1.65
C HIS A 23 -7.33 10.49 -0.40
N GLY A 24 -7.31 11.78 -0.04
CA GLY A 24 -7.97 12.29 1.17
C GLY A 24 -7.07 12.30 2.40
N ASP A 25 -5.83 11.82 2.31
CA ASP A 25 -4.82 12.03 3.35
C ASP A 25 -4.27 13.46 3.28
N GLU A 26 -4.58 14.27 4.29
CA GLU A 26 -4.17 15.68 4.35
C GLU A 26 -2.65 15.84 4.55
N SER A 27 -2.00 14.86 5.19
CA SER A 27 -0.55 14.90 5.41
C SER A 27 0.23 14.59 4.12
N LYS A 28 -0.45 14.04 3.10
CA LYS A 28 0.12 13.63 1.80
C LYS A 28 1.35 12.74 1.97
N GLN A 29 1.29 11.84 2.94
CA GLN A 29 2.44 10.97 3.23
C GLN A 29 2.42 9.72 2.33
N ASN A 30 3.61 9.16 2.14
CA ASN A 30 3.78 7.91 1.42
C ASN A 30 3.62 6.73 2.40
N PHE A 31 2.97 5.69 1.92
CA PHE A 31 2.76 4.44 2.65
C PHE A 31 3.27 3.27 1.83
N GLU A 32 3.93 2.34 2.50
CA GLU A 32 4.19 1.02 1.94
C GLU A 32 2.97 0.11 2.13
N LEU A 33 2.54 -0.52 1.04
CA LEU A 33 1.43 -1.46 1.04
C LEU A 33 1.91 -2.83 0.54
N HIS A 34 1.99 -3.81 1.44
CA HIS A 34 2.38 -5.17 1.10
C HIS A 34 1.24 -5.90 0.40
N CYS A 35 1.48 -6.42 -0.80
CA CYS A 35 0.47 -7.08 -1.62
C CYS A 35 0.62 -8.61 -1.51
N THR A 36 -0.51 -9.33 -1.44
CA THR A 36 -0.49 -10.81 -1.54
C THR A 36 -0.31 -11.30 -2.98
N PHE A 37 -0.32 -10.39 -3.94
CA PHE A 37 -0.09 -10.60 -5.36
C PHE A 37 1.14 -9.82 -5.81
N ASN A 38 1.68 -10.17 -6.98
CA ASN A 38 2.76 -9.42 -7.60
C ASN A 38 2.22 -8.15 -8.30
N PRO A 39 2.56 -6.93 -7.86
CA PRO A 39 2.02 -5.69 -8.43
C PRO A 39 2.46 -5.47 -9.89
N TYR A 40 3.68 -5.89 -10.24
CA TYR A 40 4.20 -5.78 -11.60
C TYR A 40 3.38 -6.60 -12.59
N GLN A 41 3.07 -7.84 -12.23
CA GLN A 41 2.25 -8.77 -13.04
C GLN A 41 0.80 -8.32 -13.16
N GLN A 42 0.27 -7.61 -12.16
CA GLN A 42 -1.04 -6.96 -12.22
C GLN A 42 -1.05 -5.70 -13.10
N GLY A 43 0.10 -5.30 -13.65
CA GLY A 43 0.22 -4.15 -14.54
C GLY A 43 0.17 -2.79 -13.81
N ILE A 44 0.37 -2.78 -12.49
CA ILE A 44 0.44 -1.54 -11.71
C ILE A 44 1.71 -0.76 -12.10
N ARG A 45 1.56 0.55 -12.37
CA ARG A 45 2.67 1.44 -12.72
C ARG A 45 2.66 2.71 -11.87
N LYS A 46 3.82 3.36 -11.82
CA LYS A 46 3.99 4.67 -11.18
C LYS A 46 2.99 5.66 -11.76
N TRP A 47 2.39 6.47 -10.90
CA TRP A 47 1.33 7.45 -11.18
C TRP A 47 -0.06 6.89 -11.49
N ASP A 48 -0.21 5.57 -11.61
CA ASP A 48 -1.54 4.98 -11.71
C ASP A 48 -2.35 5.24 -10.45
N ILE A 49 -3.66 5.25 -10.63
CA ILE A 49 -4.62 5.39 -9.54
C ILE A 49 -5.40 4.08 -9.42
N TRP A 50 -5.32 3.49 -8.24
CA TRP A 50 -5.93 2.20 -7.93
C TRP A 50 -6.77 2.30 -6.65
N GLU A 51 -7.79 1.45 -6.57
CA GLU A 51 -8.51 1.20 -5.33
C GLU A 51 -8.00 -0.11 -4.71
N PHE A 52 -7.49 -0.02 -3.48
CA PHE A 52 -6.89 -1.14 -2.76
C PHE A 52 -7.81 -1.59 -1.62
N LYS A 53 -8.00 -2.91 -1.50
CA LYS A 53 -8.64 -3.53 -0.34
C LYS A 53 -7.60 -3.80 0.74
N ILE A 54 -7.55 -2.90 1.71
CA ILE A 54 -6.51 -2.82 2.73
C ILE A 54 -6.95 -3.48 4.04
N ARG A 55 -6.00 -4.17 4.65
CA ARG A 55 -6.02 -4.68 6.03
C ARG A 55 -4.86 -4.09 6.81
N LEU A 56 -5.12 -3.71 8.06
CA LEU A 56 -4.10 -3.28 9.01
C LEU A 56 -3.65 -4.50 9.81
N LYS A 57 -2.34 -4.65 10.00
CA LYS A 57 -1.77 -5.65 10.91
C LYS A 57 -0.80 -4.95 11.85
N SER A 58 -1.04 -5.08 13.15
CA SER A 58 -0.15 -4.52 14.15
C SER A 58 0.80 -5.59 14.68
N GLU A 59 2.05 -5.19 14.87
CA GLU A 59 3.08 -5.95 15.57
C GLU A 59 3.45 -5.20 16.85
N ILE A 60 3.50 -5.92 17.96
CA ILE A 60 3.91 -5.38 19.26
C ILE A 60 5.31 -5.90 19.52
N PHE A 61 6.27 -4.98 19.51
CA PHE A 61 7.64 -5.26 19.92
C PHE A 61 7.79 -4.86 21.39
N VAL A 62 8.37 -5.75 22.19
CA VAL A 62 8.71 -5.47 23.59
C VAL A 62 10.22 -5.46 23.72
N ASP A 63 10.79 -4.33 24.16
CA ASP A 63 12.22 -4.22 24.40
C ASP A 63 12.60 -5.10 25.60
N SER A 64 13.50 -6.07 25.38
CA SER A 64 13.89 -7.03 26.41
C SER A 64 14.68 -6.43 27.58
N LYS A 65 15.18 -5.19 27.45
CA LYS A 65 15.99 -4.50 28.45
C LYS A 65 15.16 -3.49 29.25
N THR A 66 14.17 -2.84 28.63
CA THR A 66 13.36 -1.80 29.30
C THR A 66 11.91 -2.21 29.57
N ASP A 67 11.44 -3.32 28.98
CA ASP A 67 10.02 -3.76 28.98
C ASP A 67 9.06 -2.77 28.28
N ASP A 68 9.61 -1.79 27.55
CA ASP A 68 8.81 -0.84 26.79
C ASP A 68 8.18 -1.47 25.55
N LYS A 69 6.96 -1.04 25.23
CA LYS A 69 6.19 -1.53 24.09
C LYS A 69 6.22 -0.55 22.93
N SER A 70 6.64 -1.03 21.77
CA SER A 70 6.50 -0.33 20.49
C SER A 70 5.42 -1.01 19.64
N TYR A 71 4.58 -0.21 19.00
CA TYR A 71 3.50 -0.68 18.14
C TYR A 71 3.81 -0.30 16.69
N PHE A 72 4.02 -1.30 15.85
CA PHE A 72 4.21 -1.11 14.42
C PHE A 72 2.91 -1.49 13.71
N THR A 73 2.45 -0.64 12.80
CA THR A 73 1.25 -0.93 12.00
C THR A 73 1.63 -1.03 10.55
N HIS A 74 1.39 -2.19 9.97
CA HIS A 74 1.67 -2.50 8.58
C HIS A 74 0.38 -2.55 7.78
N LEU A 75 0.46 -2.07 6.55
CA LEU A 75 -0.64 -2.10 5.59
C LEU A 75 -0.46 -3.29 4.65
N PHE A 76 -1.50 -4.10 4.54
CA PHE A 76 -1.56 -5.23 3.61
C PHE A 76 -2.72 -5.05 2.64
N CYS A 77 -2.54 -5.54 1.42
CA CYS A 77 -3.55 -5.52 0.38
C CYS A 77 -3.71 -6.90 -0.26
N ASP A 78 -4.95 -7.37 -0.33
CA ASP A 78 -5.28 -8.66 -0.94
C ASP A 78 -5.80 -8.52 -2.37
N GLU A 79 -6.44 -7.39 -2.66
CA GLU A 79 -7.13 -7.12 -3.91
C GLU A 79 -6.93 -5.66 -4.29
N ALA A 80 -6.63 -5.41 -5.56
CA ALA A 80 -6.55 -4.07 -6.13
C ALA A 80 -7.36 -4.03 -7.42
N THR A 81 -8.10 -2.94 -7.63
CA THR A 81 -8.89 -2.72 -8.84
C THR A 81 -8.52 -1.38 -9.46
N THR A 82 -8.41 -1.35 -10.79
CA THR A 82 -8.22 -0.10 -11.53
C THR A 82 -9.40 0.82 -11.27
N VAL A 83 -9.13 2.09 -11.00
CA VAL A 83 -10.18 3.10 -11.00
C VAL A 83 -10.39 3.47 -12.47
N ASN A 84 -11.47 2.97 -13.09
CA ASN A 84 -11.80 3.23 -14.51
C ASN A 84 -11.50 4.70 -14.87
N SER A 85 -10.42 4.89 -15.63
CA SER A 85 -10.07 6.19 -16.16
C SER A 85 -10.96 6.41 -17.38
N PRO A 86 -11.75 7.51 -17.44
CA PRO A 86 -12.54 7.84 -18.64
C PRO A 86 -11.65 8.11 -19.88
N TYR A 87 -10.33 8.05 -19.73
CA TYR A 87 -9.32 8.28 -20.78
C TYR A 87 -8.72 7.00 -21.35
N ILE A 88 -9.17 5.81 -20.94
CA ILE A 88 -8.85 4.55 -21.62
C ILE A 88 -10.11 4.11 -22.36
N LYS A 89 -10.16 4.45 -23.66
CA LYS A 89 -11.07 3.90 -24.67
C LYS A 89 -10.32 2.89 -25.52
#